data_AF-A0A920DKW6-F1
#
_entry.id   AF-A0A920DKW6-F1
#
_cell.length_a   1.000
_cell.length_b   1.000
_cell.length_c   1.000
_cell.angle_alpha   90.00
_cell.angle_beta   90.00
_cell.angle_gamma   90.00
#
_symmetry.space_group_name_H-M   'P 1'
#
loop_
_entity.id
_entity.type
_entity.pdbx_description
1 polymer ?
#
loop_
_entity_poly.entity_id
_entity_poly.type
_entity_poly.pdbx_seq_one_letter_code
_entity_poly.pdbx_strand_id
1 'polypeptide(L)'
;MKKFITNPYFKKGLPGDNGIDPVSTDVEAVKKLLSLCPKAAETPLAESAKLSHELGIKKLWFKDERDRMGLGSFKALGAAFVIASDAAENLKSFSKDAKLEFGSKWKNLYISKCR
;
A
#
# COMPACT_ATOMS: atom_id res chain seq x y z
N MET A 1 23.27 23.11 14.49
CA MET A 1 23.90 22.85 13.17
C MET A 1 23.27 21.59 12.57
N LYS A 2 22.59 21.67 11.43
CA LYS A 2 21.95 20.49 10.80
C LYS A 2 23.04 19.61 10.16
N LYS A 3 23.16 18.36 10.60
CA LYS A 3 24.08 17.38 9.99
C LYS A 3 23.42 16.84 8.72
N PHE A 4 23.95 17.21 7.57
CA PHE A 4 23.53 16.64 6.30
C PHE A 4 24.19 15.28 6.11
N ILE A 5 23.38 14.24 5.96
CA ILE A 5 23.84 12.91 5.59
C ILE A 5 23.59 12.76 4.09
N THR A 6 24.64 12.52 3.31
CA THR A 6 24.50 12.22 1.89
C THR A 6 24.04 10.78 1.72
N ASN A 7 22.99 10.55 0.93
CA ASN A 7 22.55 9.21 0.58
C ASN A 7 23.45 8.65 -0.54
N PRO A 8 24.34 7.68 -0.25
CA PRO A 8 25.26 7.14 -1.26
C PRO A 8 24.55 6.35 -2.38
N TYR A 9 23.30 5.94 -2.15
CA TYR A 9 22.46 5.18 -3.07
C TYR A 9 21.54 6.06 -3.92
N PHE A 10 21.51 7.37 -3.67
CA PHE A 10 20.73 8.30 -4.47
C PHE A 10 21.17 8.20 -5.95
N LYS A 11 20.22 7.95 -6.85
CA LYS A 11 20.41 7.63 -8.29
C LYS A 11 21.16 6.33 -8.61
N LYS A 12 21.87 5.69 -7.67
CA LYS A 12 22.56 4.42 -7.90
C LYS A 12 21.65 3.20 -7.68
N GLY A 13 20.64 3.33 -6.84
CA GLY A 13 19.81 2.21 -6.39
C GLY A 13 20.45 1.45 -5.23
N LEU A 14 19.66 0.54 -4.63
CA LEU A 14 20.16 -0.34 -3.57
C LEU A 14 20.98 -1.49 -4.16
N PRO A 15 22.11 -1.90 -3.55
CA PRO A 15 22.88 -3.03 -4.03
C PRO A 15 22.05 -4.31 -4.02
N GLY A 16 21.97 -5.01 -5.16
CA GLY A 16 21.23 -6.25 -5.31
C GLY A 16 19.73 -6.09 -5.59
N ASP A 17 19.24 -4.86 -5.69
CA ASP A 17 17.91 -4.58 -6.23
C ASP A 17 17.96 -4.68 -7.76
N ASN A 18 17.16 -5.58 -8.32
CA ASN A 18 17.01 -5.77 -9.76
C ASN A 18 15.91 -4.87 -10.35
N GLY A 19 15.29 -4.02 -9.54
CA GLY A 19 14.23 -3.09 -9.94
C GLY A 19 12.92 -3.78 -10.30
N ILE A 20 12.77 -5.07 -9.97
CA ILE A 20 11.59 -5.87 -10.29
C ILE A 20 11.07 -6.49 -9.00
N ASP A 21 10.19 -5.76 -8.34
CA ASP A 21 9.35 -6.34 -7.30
C ASP A 21 8.17 -7.08 -7.95
N PRO A 22 7.78 -8.28 -7.47
CA PRO A 22 6.60 -8.98 -7.94
C PRO A 22 5.33 -8.29 -7.38
N VAL A 23 5.02 -7.12 -7.91
CA VAL A 23 3.85 -6.32 -7.54
C VAL A 23 2.85 -6.25 -8.69
N SER A 24 1.57 -6.29 -8.37
CA SER A 24 0.52 -6.02 -9.36
C SER A 24 0.56 -4.54 -9.76
N THR A 25 0.50 -4.29 -11.07
CA THR A 25 0.36 -2.93 -11.65
C THR A 25 -1.06 -2.65 -12.14
N ASP A 26 -1.99 -3.59 -11.92
CA ASP A 26 -3.39 -3.45 -12.33
C ASP A 26 -4.17 -2.55 -11.37
N VAL A 27 -4.21 -1.26 -11.71
CA VAL A 27 -4.93 -0.24 -10.95
C VAL A 27 -6.45 -0.46 -10.99
N GLU A 28 -6.99 -0.97 -12.09
CA GLU A 28 -8.43 -1.11 -12.28
C GLU A 28 -9.00 -2.27 -11.45
N ALA A 29 -8.26 -3.38 -11.33
CA ALA A 29 -8.60 -4.46 -10.41
C ALA A 29 -8.68 -3.95 -8.96
N VAL A 30 -7.71 -3.14 -8.53
CA VAL A 30 -7.70 -2.54 -7.19
C VAL A 30 -8.89 -1.61 -7.00
N LYS A 31 -9.15 -0.68 -7.94
CA LYS A 31 -10.30 0.25 -7.86
C LYS A 31 -11.62 -0.50 -7.77
N LYS A 32 -11.82 -1.52 -8.61
CA LYS A 32 -13.03 -2.35 -8.59
C LYS A 32 -13.22 -2.99 -7.22
N LEU A 33 -12.17 -3.60 -6.66
CA LEU A 33 -12.24 -4.22 -5.33
C LEU A 33 -12.56 -3.20 -4.24
N LEU A 34 -11.90 -2.05 -4.24
CA LEU A 34 -12.12 -0.99 -3.25
C LEU A 34 -13.53 -0.38 -3.35
N SER A 35 -14.11 -0.31 -4.55
CA SER A 35 -15.50 0.17 -4.74
C SER A 35 -16.54 -0.70 -4.03
N LEU A 36 -16.21 -1.98 -3.75
CA LEU A 36 -17.07 -2.90 -2.99
C LEU A 36 -16.94 -2.71 -1.47
N CYS A 37 -15.96 -1.93 -1.00
CA CYS A 37 -15.69 -1.71 0.41
C CYS A 37 -16.02 -0.27 0.81
N PRO A 38 -17.16 -0.01 1.49
CA PRO A 38 -17.53 1.35 1.91
C PRO A 38 -16.50 2.03 2.83
N LYS A 39 -15.69 1.24 3.56
CA LYS A 39 -14.63 1.75 4.43
C LYS A 39 -13.40 2.24 3.67
N ALA A 40 -13.27 1.93 2.37
CA ALA A 40 -12.19 2.39 1.51
C ALA A 40 -12.43 3.78 0.89
N ALA A 41 -13.40 4.55 1.41
CA ALA A 41 -13.80 5.87 0.93
C ALA A 41 -12.63 6.86 0.75
N GLU A 42 -12.82 7.87 -0.10
CA GLU A 42 -11.80 8.89 -0.35
C GLU A 42 -11.39 9.62 0.94
N THR A 43 -10.07 9.80 1.10
CA THR A 43 -9.47 10.54 2.20
C THR A 43 -9.21 12.00 1.82
N PRO A 44 -9.16 12.92 2.81
CA PRO A 44 -8.93 14.33 2.55
C PRO A 44 -7.61 14.62 1.81
N LEU A 45 -7.64 15.66 0.97
CA LEU A 45 -6.45 16.30 0.42
C LEU A 45 -6.35 17.70 1.01
N ALA A 46 -5.59 17.85 2.09
CA ALA A 46 -5.53 19.09 2.87
C ALA A 46 -4.48 20.05 2.31
N GLU A 47 -4.85 21.29 2.02
CA GLU A 47 -3.91 22.35 1.62
C GLU A 47 -3.31 23.03 2.86
N SER A 48 -2.01 23.36 2.83
CA SER A 48 -1.35 24.15 3.88
C SER A 48 -0.73 25.42 3.31
N ALA A 49 -1.51 26.51 3.35
CA ALA A 49 -1.07 27.83 2.90
C ALA A 49 0.09 28.39 3.73
N LYS A 50 0.09 28.12 5.05
CA LYS A 50 1.16 28.58 5.95
C LYS A 50 2.51 27.99 5.54
N LEU A 51 2.57 26.66 5.38
CA LEU A 51 3.82 25.98 5.01
C LEU A 51 4.23 26.30 3.58
N SER A 52 3.29 26.46 2.65
CA SER A 52 3.64 26.87 1.28
C SER A 52 4.29 28.26 1.25
N HIS A 53 3.79 29.20 2.04
CA HIS A 53 4.39 30.53 2.20
C HIS A 53 5.79 30.46 2.83
N GLU A 54 5.94 29.72 3.95
CA GLU A 54 7.24 29.54 4.62
C GLU A 54 8.31 28.89 3.71
N LEU A 55 7.88 28.01 2.79
CA LEU A 55 8.76 27.34 1.83
C LEU A 55 8.97 28.12 0.51
N GLY A 56 8.24 29.22 0.29
CA GLY A 56 8.31 29.99 -0.97
C GLY A 56 7.76 29.24 -2.19
N ILE A 57 6.83 28.30 -2.00
CA ILE A 57 6.20 27.52 -3.09
C ILE A 57 4.74 27.93 -3.28
N LYS A 58 4.20 27.69 -4.49
CA LYS A 58 2.82 28.11 -4.83
C LYS A 58 1.76 27.47 -3.94
N LYS A 59 1.84 26.15 -3.75
CA LYS A 59 0.88 25.36 -2.95
C LYS A 59 1.53 24.11 -2.40
N LEU A 60 1.06 23.68 -1.24
CA LEU A 60 1.44 22.43 -0.60
C LEU A 60 0.19 21.68 -0.18
N TRP A 61 0.08 20.41 -0.58
CA TRP A 61 -1.03 19.54 -0.20
C TRP A 61 -0.53 18.30 0.53
N PHE A 62 -1.34 17.84 1.48
CA PHE A 62 -1.15 16.62 2.22
C PHE A 62 -2.28 15.67 1.89
N LYS A 63 -1.95 14.49 1.38
CA LYS A 63 -2.91 13.39 1.29
C LYS A 63 -3.03 12.76 2.67
N ASP A 64 -4.17 12.98 3.32
CA ASP A 64 -4.36 12.61 4.73
C ASP A 64 -4.89 11.18 4.87
N GLU A 65 -3.97 10.24 5.02
CA GLU A 65 -4.28 8.80 5.09
C GLU A 65 -4.44 8.27 6.53
N ARG A 66 -4.49 9.15 7.54
CA ARG A 66 -4.55 8.74 8.96
C ARG A 66 -5.79 7.90 9.25
N ASP A 67 -6.93 8.30 8.72
CA ASP A 67 -8.22 7.63 8.97
C ASP A 67 -8.56 6.55 7.94
N ARG A 68 -7.62 6.20 7.03
CA ARG A 68 -7.86 5.22 5.96
C ARG A 68 -8.37 3.90 6.54
N MET A 69 -9.60 3.54 6.17
CA MET A 69 -10.31 2.33 6.62
C MET A 69 -10.41 2.18 8.16
N GLY A 70 -10.13 3.24 8.94
CA GLY A 70 -10.04 3.17 10.41
C GLY A 70 -8.83 2.41 10.95
N LEU A 71 -7.77 2.23 10.14
CA LEU A 71 -6.61 1.38 10.48
C LEU A 71 -5.30 2.16 10.67
N GLY A 72 -5.33 3.49 10.61
CA GLY A 72 -4.19 4.35 10.99
C GLY A 72 -3.16 4.61 9.89
N SER A 73 -3.28 3.99 8.70
CA SER A 73 -2.38 4.28 7.57
C SER A 73 -2.92 3.79 6.21
N PHE A 74 -2.31 4.29 5.14
CA PHE A 74 -2.63 3.89 3.75
C PHE A 74 -2.40 2.42 3.42
N LYS A 75 -1.56 1.71 4.19
CA LYS A 75 -1.19 0.31 3.92
C LYS A 75 -2.36 -0.67 3.97
N ALA A 76 -3.45 -0.27 4.64
CA ALA A 76 -4.70 -1.02 4.70
C ALA A 76 -5.25 -1.39 3.32
N LEU A 77 -5.11 -0.51 2.32
CA LEU A 77 -5.61 -0.76 0.96
C LEU A 77 -4.92 -1.97 0.31
N GLY A 78 -3.59 -2.05 0.44
CA GLY A 78 -2.81 -3.17 -0.11
C GLY A 78 -3.14 -4.49 0.58
N ALA A 79 -3.21 -4.48 1.92
CA ALA A 79 -3.58 -5.67 2.68
C ALA A 79 -4.99 -6.17 2.31
N ALA A 80 -5.97 -5.27 2.23
CA ALA A 80 -7.33 -5.61 1.85
C ALA A 80 -7.40 -6.20 0.43
N PHE A 81 -6.65 -5.62 -0.52
CA PHE A 81 -6.60 -6.12 -1.89
C PHE A 81 -6.04 -7.54 -1.99
N VAL A 82 -4.92 -7.84 -1.32
CA VAL A 82 -4.31 -9.17 -1.37
C VAL A 82 -5.21 -10.21 -0.71
N ILE A 83 -5.79 -9.91 0.46
CA ILE A 83 -6.70 -10.83 1.17
C ILE A 83 -7.92 -11.16 0.33
N ALA A 84 -8.57 -10.14 -0.25
CA ALA A 84 -9.77 -10.34 -1.05
C ALA A 84 -9.47 -11.05 -2.39
N SER A 85 -8.31 -10.78 -3.00
CA SER A 85 -7.88 -11.49 -4.21
C SER A 85 -7.61 -12.97 -3.93
N ASP A 86 -6.91 -13.29 -2.84
CA ASP A 86 -6.65 -14.67 -2.42
C ASP A 86 -7.95 -15.41 -2.09
N ALA A 87 -8.88 -14.78 -1.36
CA ALA A 87 -10.20 -15.35 -1.11
C ALA A 87 -10.96 -15.64 -2.41
N ALA A 88 -10.95 -14.72 -3.38
CA ALA A 88 -11.60 -14.90 -4.67
C ALA A 88 -10.96 -16.00 -5.54
N GLU A 89 -9.64 -16.19 -5.47
CA GLU A 89 -8.95 -17.31 -6.13
C GLU A 89 -9.35 -18.64 -5.51
N ASN A 90 -9.34 -18.73 -4.17
CA ASN A 90 -9.69 -19.96 -3.46
C ASN A 90 -11.17 -20.31 -3.61
N LEU A 91 -12.10 -19.35 -3.65
CA LEU A 91 -13.52 -19.65 -3.90
C LEU A 91 -13.79 -20.32 -5.25
N LYS A 92 -12.90 -20.16 -6.25
CA LYS A 92 -13.00 -20.89 -7.52
C LYS A 92 -12.62 -22.37 -7.38
N SER A 93 -11.87 -22.75 -6.35
CA SER A 93 -11.46 -24.13 -6.08
C SER A 93 -12.35 -24.87 -5.07
N PHE A 94 -13.24 -24.17 -4.35
CA PHE A 94 -14.18 -24.79 -3.41
C PHE A 94 -15.41 -25.40 -4.11
N SER A 95 -15.28 -26.66 -4.52
CA SER A 95 -16.44 -27.56 -4.63
C SER A 95 -16.73 -28.23 -3.28
N LYS A 96 -17.85 -27.81 -2.69
CA LYS A 96 -18.65 -28.29 -1.53
C LYS A 96 -18.06 -28.78 -0.20
N ASP A 97 -16.83 -29.23 -0.04
CA ASP A 97 -16.36 -29.70 1.28
C ASP A 97 -14.88 -29.38 1.51
N ALA A 98 -14.55 -28.29 2.22
CA ALA A 98 -13.17 -28.15 2.73
C ALA A 98 -13.03 -27.21 3.93
N LYS A 99 -12.20 -27.68 4.87
CA LYS A 99 -11.61 -26.92 5.98
C LYS A 99 -10.72 -25.80 5.42
N LEU A 100 -10.76 -24.64 6.07
CA LEU A 100 -9.85 -23.51 5.82
C LEU A 100 -8.43 -23.89 6.28
N GLU A 101 -7.63 -24.43 5.36
CA GLU A 101 -6.18 -24.53 5.50
C GLU A 101 -5.56 -23.34 4.75
N PHE A 102 -4.82 -22.49 5.45
CA PHE A 102 -4.08 -21.38 4.83
C PHE A 102 -3.04 -21.96 3.86
N GLY A 103 -3.27 -21.77 2.56
CA GLY A 103 -2.45 -22.36 1.50
C GLY A 103 -0.96 -22.00 1.61
N SER A 104 -0.11 -22.97 1.28
CA SER A 104 1.35 -22.93 1.27
C SER A 104 1.98 -21.79 0.43
N LYS A 105 1.19 -21.10 -0.39
CA LYS A 105 1.56 -19.91 -1.20
C LYS A 105 2.05 -18.74 -0.34
N TRP A 106 1.60 -18.63 0.91
CA TRP A 106 1.94 -17.54 1.82
C TRP A 106 3.26 -17.74 2.61
N LYS A 107 3.90 -18.91 2.54
CA LYS A 107 5.17 -19.15 3.25
C LYS A 107 6.32 -18.25 2.76
N ASN A 108 6.24 -17.74 1.54
CA ASN A 108 7.28 -16.91 0.92
C ASN A 108 6.85 -15.45 0.69
N LEU A 109 5.63 -15.06 1.07
CA LEU A 109 5.13 -13.71 0.82
C LEU A 109 5.46 -12.79 2.00
N TYR A 110 6.69 -12.24 1.99
CA TYR A 110 7.06 -10.92 2.54
C TYR A 110 6.61 -10.53 3.98
N ILE A 111 6.25 -11.48 4.84
CA ILE A 111 6.01 -11.24 6.28
C ILE A 111 7.30 -11.42 7.10
N SER A 112 8.45 -11.69 6.47
CA SER A 112 9.71 -11.94 7.20
C SER A 112 10.56 -10.68 7.52
N LYS A 113 10.13 -9.46 7.16
CA LYS A 113 10.96 -8.25 7.35
C LYS A 113 10.24 -6.98 7.84
N CYS A 114 8.99 -7.08 8.30
CA CYS A 114 8.41 -6.02 9.14
C CYS A 114 8.63 -6.37 10.61
N ARG A 115 9.87 -6.16 11.09
CA ARG A 115 10.18 -6.06 12.51
C ARG A 115 11.25 -5.01 12.70
#